data_AF-G8PL14-F1
#
_entry.id   AF-G8PL14-F1
#
_cell.length_a   1.000
_cell.length_b   1.000
_cell.length_c   1.000
_cell.angle_alpha   90.00
_cell.angle_beta   90.00
_cell.angle_gamma   90.00
#
_symmetry.space_group_name_H-M   'P 1'
#
loop_
_entity.id
_entity.type
_entity.pdbx_description
1 polymer ?
#
loop_
_entity_poly.entity_id
_entity_poly.type
_entity_poly.pdbx_seq_one_letter_code
_entity_poly.pdbx_strand_id
1 'polypeptide(L)'
;MAEQEFATPTGLLDYAITTTLNSCIGVAVRVGNRFMSAHLVMYGQQIPYVAPANLQIFNAADADTVFAYIDSLRLQENSANFDEAILFGATDEWRNTGGALTNGYNRLRDLIRQRNNNQPPVSNDTGDGKHIIRIQGGNLNIRNIG
;
A
#
# COMPACT_ATOMS: atom_id res chain seq x y z
N MET A 1 15.31 0.22 12.93
CA MET A 1 14.34 -0.71 13.57
C MET A 1 13.77 -1.61 12.48
N ALA A 2 13.36 -2.83 12.80
CA ALA A 2 12.84 -3.78 11.80
C ALA A 2 11.32 -3.57 11.56
N GLU A 3 10.89 -3.56 10.30
CA GLU A 3 9.56 -3.19 9.76
C GLU A 3 8.42 -4.21 10.02
N GLN A 4 7.59 -4.03 11.02
CA GLN A 4 6.50 -4.97 11.37
C GLN A 4 5.23 -4.76 10.53
N GLU A 5 4.62 -5.81 9.99
CA GLU A 5 3.36 -5.72 9.21
C GLU A 5 2.36 -6.84 9.56
N PHE A 6 1.06 -6.53 9.55
CA PHE A 6 -0.05 -7.42 9.89
C PHE A 6 -1.25 -7.18 8.98
N ALA A 7 -2.01 -8.21 8.61
CA ALA A 7 -3.37 -8.08 8.11
C ALA A 7 -4.29 -9.17 8.70
N THR A 8 -5.56 -8.82 8.99
CA THR A 8 -6.56 -9.75 9.55
C THR A 8 -7.33 -10.51 8.45
N PRO A 9 -7.81 -11.74 8.73
CA PRO A 9 -8.44 -12.59 7.72
C PRO A 9 -9.89 -12.21 7.45
N THR A 10 -10.13 -11.85 6.19
CA THR A 10 -11.35 -11.96 5.39
C THR A 10 -12.70 -11.92 6.11
N GLY A 11 -13.44 -10.83 5.85
CA GLY A 11 -14.80 -10.97 5.35
C GLY A 11 -15.74 -9.83 5.66
N LEU A 12 -15.49 -9.04 6.70
CA LEU A 12 -16.48 -8.04 7.13
C LEU A 12 -15.95 -6.74 7.72
N LEU A 13 -14.66 -6.55 8.00
CA LEU A 13 -14.05 -5.27 8.44
C LEU A 13 -12.55 -5.53 8.71
N ASP A 14 -11.78 -5.89 7.69
CA ASP A 14 -10.37 -6.18 7.88
C ASP A 14 -9.55 -4.90 7.87
N TYR A 15 -8.56 -4.85 8.74
CA TYR A 15 -7.58 -3.79 8.75
C TYR A 15 -6.21 -4.40 8.54
N ALA A 16 -5.32 -3.67 7.86
CA ALA A 16 -3.90 -3.98 7.79
C ALA A 16 -3.16 -3.03 8.71
N ILE A 17 -2.22 -3.52 9.51
CA ILE A 17 -1.28 -2.69 10.25
C ILE A 17 0.05 -2.77 9.53
N THR A 18 0.65 -1.63 9.27
CA THR A 18 1.96 -1.53 8.65
C THR A 18 2.85 -0.60 9.45
N THR A 19 4.17 -0.75 9.38
CA THR A 19 5.07 0.09 10.16
C THR A 19 6.30 0.52 9.38
N THR A 20 6.83 1.69 9.74
CA THR A 20 8.15 2.22 9.34
C THR A 20 8.33 2.32 7.81
N LEU A 21 7.71 3.34 7.21
CA LEU A 21 7.74 3.60 5.76
C LEU A 21 8.85 4.58 5.35
N ASN A 22 9.94 4.64 6.12
CA ASN A 22 11.03 5.59 5.90
C ASN A 22 11.59 5.46 4.47
N SER A 23 11.76 4.23 3.98
CA SER A 23 12.35 3.94 2.68
C SER A 23 11.53 2.96 1.84
N CYS A 24 10.28 2.74 2.23
CA CYS A 24 9.30 1.91 1.54
C CYS A 24 8.11 2.76 1.11
N ILE A 25 7.45 2.37 0.04
CA ILE A 25 6.21 3.00 -0.43
C ILE A 25 5.06 2.05 -0.15
N GLY A 26 4.22 2.40 0.82
CA GLY A 26 2.98 1.71 1.06
C GLY A 26 1.96 2.05 -0.02
N VAL A 27 1.25 1.04 -0.51
CA VAL A 27 0.10 1.20 -1.39
C VAL A 27 -1.08 0.44 -0.83
N ALA A 28 -2.26 1.03 -0.91
CA ALA A 28 -3.51 0.36 -0.63
C ALA A 28 -4.57 0.76 -1.67
N VAL A 29 -5.31 -0.24 -2.16
CA VAL A 29 -6.38 -0.07 -3.15
C VAL A 29 -7.68 -0.66 -2.63
N ARG A 30 -8.81 -0.08 -3.00
CA ARG A 30 -10.15 -0.53 -2.64
C ARG A 30 -10.97 -0.85 -3.89
N VAL A 31 -11.71 -1.96 -3.83
CA VAL A 31 -12.73 -2.35 -4.80
C VAL A 31 -13.94 -2.88 -4.01
N GLY A 32 -15.07 -2.22 -4.14
CA GLY A 32 -16.25 -2.45 -3.32
C GLY A 32 -15.93 -2.34 -1.82
N ASN A 33 -16.22 -3.43 -1.10
CA ASN A 33 -16.03 -3.54 0.36
C ASN A 33 -14.73 -4.28 0.73
N ARG A 34 -13.81 -4.46 -0.22
CA ARG A 34 -12.52 -5.11 0.01
C ARG A 34 -11.40 -4.14 -0.30
N PHE A 35 -10.29 -4.29 0.41
CA PHE A 35 -9.07 -3.58 0.09
C PHE A 35 -7.90 -4.56 0.08
N MET A 36 -6.84 -4.17 -0.61
CA MET A 36 -5.57 -4.88 -0.64
C MET A 36 -4.46 -3.86 -0.39
N SER A 37 -3.41 -4.27 0.33
CA SER A 37 -2.26 -3.43 0.58
C SER A 37 -0.97 -4.19 0.30
N ALA A 38 0.03 -3.45 -0.19
CA ALA A 38 1.34 -3.95 -0.53
C ALA A 38 2.38 -2.85 -0.34
N HIS A 39 3.64 -3.26 -0.32
CA HIS A 39 4.79 -2.40 -0.12
C HIS A 39 5.76 -2.52 -1.30
N LEU A 40 6.13 -1.38 -1.87
CA LEU A 40 7.30 -1.26 -2.72
C LEU A 40 8.51 -0.96 -1.85
N VAL A 41 9.34 -1.98 -1.67
CA VAL A 41 10.46 -1.98 -0.73
C VAL A 41 11.75 -1.73 -1.48
N MET A 42 12.45 -0.65 -1.16
CA MET A 42 13.74 -0.35 -1.76
C MET A 42 14.88 -0.85 -0.85
N TYR A 43 16.07 -1.05 -1.44
CA TYR A 43 17.30 -1.33 -0.69
C TYR A 43 17.34 -2.63 0.13
N GLY A 44 16.54 -3.63 -0.24
CA GLY A 44 16.60 -4.97 0.37
C GLY A 44 16.12 -5.01 1.82
N GLN A 45 15.33 -4.02 2.25
CA GLN A 45 14.69 -4.04 3.54
C GLN A 45 13.78 -5.27 3.67
N GLN A 46 13.85 -5.89 4.84
CA GLN A 46 12.95 -6.96 5.20
C GLN A 46 11.88 -6.39 6.11
N ILE A 47 10.64 -6.65 5.72
CA ILE A 47 9.47 -6.49 6.56
C ILE A 47 9.40 -7.74 7.46
N PRO A 48 9.83 -7.70 8.74
CA PRO A 48 9.62 -8.78 9.68
C PRO A 48 8.16 -9.20 9.75
N TYR A 49 7.98 -10.50 9.53
CA TYR A 49 6.78 -11.23 9.86
C TYR A 49 6.45 -11.06 11.34
N VAL A 50 5.18 -10.76 11.65
CA VAL A 50 4.71 -10.76 13.04
C VAL A 50 3.58 -11.77 13.22
N ALA A 51 3.82 -12.81 14.00
CA ALA A 51 2.77 -13.73 14.43
C ALA A 51 1.81 -13.01 15.41
N PRO A 52 0.48 -13.27 15.35
CA PRO A 52 -0.23 -14.24 14.53
C PRO A 52 -0.88 -13.60 13.29
N ALA A 53 -0.14 -12.78 12.52
CA ALA A 53 -0.68 -12.21 11.29
C ALA A 53 -1.04 -13.35 10.33
N ASN A 54 -2.34 -13.49 10.07
CA ASN A 54 -2.88 -14.47 9.12
C ASN A 54 -2.66 -14.04 7.68
N LEU A 55 -2.29 -12.77 7.45
CA LEU A 55 -1.90 -12.23 6.16
C LEU A 55 -0.61 -11.41 6.31
N GLN A 56 0.42 -11.83 5.58
CA GLN A 56 1.62 -11.06 5.33
C GLN A 56 1.27 -9.95 4.32
N ILE A 57 1.62 -8.71 4.62
CA ILE A 57 1.54 -7.65 3.60
C ILE A 57 2.56 -7.99 2.52
N PHE A 58 2.10 -7.98 1.27
CA PHE A 58 2.93 -8.30 0.13
C PHE A 58 4.01 -7.24 -0.07
N ASN A 59 5.22 -7.65 -0.35
CA ASN A 59 6.30 -6.74 -0.65
C ASN A 59 7.15 -7.20 -1.83
N ALA A 60 7.65 -6.23 -2.59
CA ALA A 60 8.60 -6.45 -3.67
C ALA A 60 9.43 -5.18 -3.91
N ALA A 61 10.60 -5.34 -4.53
CA ALA A 61 11.47 -4.21 -4.91
C ALA A 61 11.11 -3.60 -6.27
N ASP A 62 10.15 -4.19 -6.97
CA ASP A 62 9.74 -3.81 -8.32
C ASP A 62 8.29 -3.30 -8.32
N ALA A 63 8.09 -2.11 -8.88
CA ALA A 63 6.80 -1.44 -8.89
C ALA A 63 5.74 -2.18 -9.71
N ASP A 64 6.15 -2.84 -10.81
CA ASP A 64 5.27 -3.62 -11.67
C ASP A 64 4.77 -4.88 -10.93
N THR A 65 5.64 -5.52 -10.15
CA THR A 65 5.31 -6.68 -9.30
C THR A 65 4.34 -6.30 -8.17
N VAL A 66 4.60 -5.18 -7.47
CA VAL A 66 3.67 -4.63 -6.46
C VAL A 66 2.33 -4.30 -7.10
N PHE A 67 2.34 -3.67 -8.27
CA PHE A 67 1.13 -3.34 -9.01
C PHE A 67 0.34 -4.59 -9.41
N ALA A 68 0.98 -5.61 -9.99
CA ALA A 68 0.30 -6.84 -10.40
C ALA A 68 -0.40 -7.54 -9.22
N TYR A 69 0.21 -7.49 -8.03
CA TYR A 69 -0.41 -8.01 -6.81
C TYR A 69 -1.69 -7.24 -6.46
N ILE A 70 -1.64 -5.92 -6.32
CA ILE A 70 -2.82 -5.11 -5.96
C ILE A 70 -3.89 -5.09 -7.07
N ASP A 71 -3.47 -5.20 -8.33
CA ASP A 71 -4.34 -5.28 -9.50
C ASP A 71 -5.13 -6.59 -9.53
N SER A 72 -4.64 -7.65 -8.87
CA SER A 72 -5.40 -8.89 -8.73
C SER A 72 -6.73 -8.69 -7.99
N LEU A 73 -6.85 -7.67 -7.12
CA LEU A 73 -8.11 -7.38 -6.42
C LEU A 73 -9.21 -7.00 -7.39
N ARG A 74 -8.95 -6.11 -8.37
CA ARG A 74 -9.99 -5.70 -9.34
C ARG A 74 -10.44 -6.90 -10.17
N LEU A 75 -9.50 -7.81 -10.50
CA LEU A 75 -9.81 -9.02 -11.26
C LEU A 75 -10.66 -9.99 -10.45
N GLN A 76 -10.36 -10.18 -9.16
CA GLN A 76 -11.16 -11.01 -8.25
C GLN A 76 -12.58 -10.47 -8.07
N GLU A 77 -12.73 -9.14 -8.03
CA GLU A 77 -14.02 -8.46 -7.87
C GLU A 77 -14.75 -8.19 -9.19
N ASN A 78 -14.22 -8.66 -10.33
CA ASN A 78 -14.74 -8.39 -11.68
C ASN A 78 -14.94 -6.88 -11.97
N SER A 79 -14.06 -6.03 -11.46
CA SER A 79 -14.06 -4.59 -11.71
C SER A 79 -13.02 -4.18 -12.77
N ALA A 80 -13.39 -3.21 -13.59
CA ALA A 80 -12.46 -2.59 -14.55
C ALA A 80 -11.44 -1.66 -13.87
N ASN A 81 -11.82 -1.04 -12.74
CA ASN A 81 -11.03 -0.03 -12.04
C ASN A 81 -11.04 -0.26 -10.52
N PHE A 82 -10.09 0.38 -9.85
CA PHE A 82 -10.17 0.65 -8.42
C PHE A 82 -11.23 1.72 -8.14
N ASP A 83 -11.90 1.59 -6.99
CA ASP A 83 -12.77 2.66 -6.49
C ASP A 83 -11.95 3.75 -5.79
N GLU A 84 -10.81 3.37 -5.22
CA GLU A 84 -9.92 4.24 -4.48
C GLU A 84 -8.51 3.64 -4.43
N ALA A 85 -7.50 4.50 -4.45
CA ALA A 85 -6.11 4.11 -4.29
C ALA A 85 -5.35 5.17 -3.49
N ILE A 86 -4.57 4.73 -2.50
CA ILE A 86 -3.73 5.59 -1.66
C ILE A 86 -2.30 5.08 -1.68
N LEU A 87 -1.36 5.99 -1.89
CA LEU A 87 0.07 5.80 -1.62
C LEU A 87 0.40 6.47 -0.29
N PHE A 88 1.12 5.79 0.60
CA PHE A 88 1.39 6.28 1.95
C PHE A 88 2.77 5.88 2.49
N GLY A 89 3.34 6.74 3.33
CA GLY A 89 4.69 6.64 3.88
C GLY A 89 5.36 8.00 3.97
N ALA A 90 6.71 8.07 3.92
CA ALA A 90 7.46 9.32 3.93
C ALA A 90 7.44 9.99 2.54
N THR A 91 6.33 10.67 2.21
CA THR A 91 6.09 11.16 0.84
C THR A 91 7.08 12.21 0.36
N ASP A 92 7.62 13.00 1.30
CA ASP A 92 8.66 13.98 1.03
C ASP A 92 9.98 13.33 0.59
N GLU A 93 10.32 12.16 1.12
CA GLU A 93 11.52 11.44 0.70
C GLU A 93 11.38 10.95 -0.75
N TRP A 94 10.23 10.39 -1.13
CA TRP A 94 10.02 9.84 -2.46
C TRP A 94 10.12 10.88 -3.58
N ARG A 95 9.70 12.10 -3.28
CA ARG A 95 9.62 13.20 -4.25
C ARG A 95 10.95 13.93 -4.40
N ASN A 96 11.78 13.93 -3.37
CA ASN A 96 12.93 14.84 -3.28
C ASN A 96 14.30 14.16 -3.20
N THR A 97 14.38 12.84 -2.98
CA THR A 97 15.68 12.13 -2.87
C THR A 97 16.28 11.66 -4.19
N GLY A 98 15.46 11.55 -5.26
CA GLY A 98 15.90 11.05 -6.57
C GLY A 98 16.22 9.55 -6.57
N GLY A 99 16.64 9.03 -7.73
CA GLY A 99 17.09 7.64 -7.85
C GLY A 99 15.97 6.58 -7.83
N ALA A 100 16.28 5.40 -7.29
CA ALA A 100 15.43 4.21 -7.38
C ALA A 100 14.06 4.39 -6.70
N LEU A 101 14.03 5.06 -5.53
CA LEU A 101 12.80 5.31 -4.77
C LEU A 101 11.84 6.23 -5.54
N THR A 102 12.34 7.35 -6.07
CA THR A 102 11.53 8.27 -6.91
C THR A 102 11.05 7.60 -8.20
N ASN A 103 11.88 6.77 -8.83
CA ASN A 103 11.50 6.05 -10.04
C ASN A 103 10.41 5.00 -9.76
N GLY A 104 10.57 4.22 -8.69
CA GLY A 104 9.59 3.25 -8.23
C GLY A 104 8.25 3.90 -7.87
N TYR A 105 8.29 5.01 -7.12
CA TYR A 105 7.11 5.84 -6.82
C TYR A 105 6.37 6.26 -8.09
N ASN A 106 7.08 6.90 -9.03
CA ASN A 106 6.47 7.42 -10.25
C ASN A 106 5.90 6.29 -11.10
N ARG A 107 6.61 5.16 -11.21
CA ARG A 107 6.14 3.97 -11.94
C ARG A 107 4.85 3.43 -11.33
N LEU A 108 4.83 3.21 -10.01
CA LEU A 108 3.67 2.69 -9.31
C LEU A 108 2.46 3.63 -9.41
N ARG A 109 2.69 4.95 -9.23
CA ARG A 109 1.65 5.98 -9.40
C ARG A 109 1.03 5.95 -10.79
N ASP A 110 1.85 5.84 -11.83
CA ASP A 110 1.38 5.85 -13.22
C ASP A 110 0.62 4.57 -13.59
N LEU A 111 1.03 3.41 -13.07
CA LEU A 111 0.30 2.15 -13.23
C LEU A 111 -1.07 2.20 -12.54
N ILE A 112 -1.12 2.70 -11.30
CA ILE A 112 -2.38 2.85 -10.56
C ILE A 112 -3.32 3.82 -11.30
N ARG A 113 -2.80 4.94 -11.81
CA ARG A 113 -3.60 5.92 -12.57
C ARG A 113 -4.36 5.26 -13.73
N GLN A 114 -3.74 4.32 -14.45
CA GLN A 114 -4.36 3.61 -15.57
C GLN A 114 -5.52 2.69 -15.16
N ARG A 115 -5.64 2.36 -13.88
CA ARG A 115 -6.69 1.52 -13.30
C ARG A 115 -7.53 2.24 -12.26
N ASN A 116 -7.35 3.54 -12.11
CA ASN A 116 -8.07 4.38 -11.16
C ASN A 116 -8.81 5.50 -11.90
N ASN A 117 -9.52 5.17 -13.00
CA ASN A 117 -10.24 6.13 -13.83
C ASN A 117 -9.39 7.33 -14.31
N ASN A 118 -8.10 7.09 -14.63
CA ASN A 118 -7.12 8.11 -14.97
C ASN A 118 -6.85 9.16 -13.86
N GLN A 119 -7.32 8.93 -12.64
CA GLN A 119 -7.01 9.77 -11.48
C GLN A 119 -5.76 9.24 -10.77
N PRO A 120 -4.82 10.12 -10.38
CA PRO A 120 -3.69 9.70 -9.58
C PRO A 120 -4.17 9.15 -8.23
N PRO A 121 -3.45 8.19 -7.62
CA PRO A 121 -3.73 7.81 -6.25
C PRO A 121 -3.54 9.01 -5.32
N VAL A 122 -4.34 9.06 -4.26
CA VAL A 122 -4.13 10.02 -3.17
C VAL A 122 -2.77 9.72 -2.54
N SER A 123 -1.95 10.74 -2.30
CA SER A 123 -0.72 10.58 -1.51
C SER A 123 -1.00 11.04 -0.09
N ASN A 124 -0.70 10.19 0.89
CA ASN A 124 -0.85 10.49 2.31
C ASN A 124 0.51 10.39 2.99
N ASP A 125 1.06 11.52 3.43
CA ASP A 125 2.29 11.50 4.22
C ASP A 125 1.97 10.98 5.61
N THR A 126 2.34 9.73 5.87
CA THR A 126 2.11 9.11 7.17
C THR A 126 3.31 9.25 8.10
N GLY A 127 4.43 9.77 7.58
CA GLY A 127 5.72 9.83 8.26
C GLY A 127 6.21 8.44 8.70
N ASP A 128 7.12 8.47 9.66
CA ASP A 128 7.59 7.29 10.37
C ASP A 128 6.55 6.84 11.41
N GLY A 129 6.36 5.53 11.56
CA GLY A 129 5.55 4.97 12.65
C GLY A 129 4.72 3.78 12.23
N LYS A 130 3.75 3.42 13.07
CA LYS A 130 2.81 2.33 12.79
C LYS A 130 1.50 2.89 12.27
N HIS A 131 0.92 2.27 11.25
CA HIS A 131 -0.31 2.71 10.60
C HIS A 131 -1.31 1.59 10.50
N ILE A 132 -2.58 1.90 10.73
CA ILE A 132 -3.71 1.03 10.41
C ILE A 132 -4.35 1.50 9.10
N ILE A 133 -4.61 0.56 8.21
CA ILE A 133 -5.28 0.71 6.93
C ILE A 133 -6.59 -0.06 7.03
N ARG A 134 -7.73 0.56 6.76
CA ARG A 134 -9.03 -0.13 6.80
C ARG A 134 -10.07 0.59 5.96
N ILE A 135 -11.15 -0.09 5.64
CA ILE A 135 -12.35 0.57 5.11
C ILE A 135 -13.17 1.09 6.29
N GLN A 136 -13.40 2.41 6.34
CA GLN A 136 -14.24 3.05 7.34
C GLN A 136 -15.23 3.98 6.66
N GLY A 137 -16.53 3.76 6.89
CA GLY A 137 -17.59 4.56 6.26
C GLY A 137 -17.61 4.48 4.73
N GLY A 138 -17.17 3.35 4.16
CA GLY A 138 -17.11 3.12 2.71
C GLY A 138 -15.83 3.61 2.02
N ASN A 139 -14.94 4.30 2.75
CA ASN A 139 -13.68 4.81 2.20
C ASN A 139 -12.47 4.12 2.81
N LEU A 140 -11.39 4.06 2.06
CA LEU A 140 -10.10 3.60 2.55
C LEU A 140 -9.50 4.66 3.48
N ASN A 141 -9.16 4.26 4.70
CA ASN A 141 -8.61 5.14 5.72
C ASN A 141 -7.27 4.60 6.20
N ILE A 142 -6.28 5.49 6.28
CA ILE A 142 -4.95 5.20 6.83
C ILE A 142 -4.70 6.14 7.99
N ARG A 143 -4.38 5.57 9.16
CA ARG A 143 -4.18 6.33 10.39
C ARG A 143 -2.94 5.84 11.14
N ASN A 144 -2.15 6.76 11.67
CA ASN A 144 -1.06 6.44 12.60
C ASN A 144 -1.60 5.93 13.95
N ILE A 145 -0.98 4.89 14.49
CA ILE A 145 -1.35 4.20 15.75
C ILE A 145 -0.19 4.10 16.77
N GLY A 146 0.95 4.76 16.53
CA GLY A 146 2.11 4.80 17.43
C GLY A 146 3.29 4.03 16.91
#